data_AF-A0A7R6W969-F1
#
_entry.id   AF-A0A7R6W969-F1
#
_cell.length_a   1.000
_cell.length_b   1.000
_cell.length_c   1.000
_cell.angle_alpha   90.00
_cell.angle_beta   90.00
_cell.angle_gamma   90.00
#
_symmetry.space_group_name_H-M   'P 1'
#
loop_
_entity.id
_entity.type
_entity.pdbx_description
1 polymer ?
#
loop_
_entity_poly.entity_id
_entity_poly.type
_entity_poly.pdbx_seq_one_letter_code
_entity_poly.pdbx_strand_id
1 'polypeptide(L)'
;MTNLINQLLLLYEAESVVREPEMIITEWAIYDVIFFDGTQSSHLVGQVLVKGERVSSEIKQFFPERKTIITRSGRTYRLAGLPGTNYNGEVWENWKNVYQVVRCKDLTNEYSQKIRTVLN
;
A
#
# COMPACT_ATOMS: atom_id res chain seq x y z
N MET A 1 -1.08 -18.02 18.12
CA MET A 1 -1.16 -18.53 16.73
C MET A 1 -0.83 -17.48 15.66
N THR A 2 -0.86 -16.18 15.95
CA THR A 2 -0.59 -15.07 15.01
C THR A 2 0.82 -15.03 14.42
N ASN A 3 1.82 -15.61 15.10
CA ASN A 3 3.23 -15.50 14.69
C ASN A 3 3.56 -16.29 13.41
N LEU A 4 3.03 -17.52 13.25
CA LEU A 4 3.35 -18.38 12.11
C LEU A 4 2.71 -17.90 10.80
N ILE A 5 1.46 -17.42 10.86
CA ILE A 5 0.75 -16.86 9.70
C ILE A 5 1.47 -15.60 9.19
N ASN A 6 1.89 -14.72 10.09
CA ASN A 6 2.63 -13.51 9.75
C ASN A 6 4.00 -13.84 9.13
N GLN A 7 4.72 -14.84 9.64
CA GLN A 7 5.97 -15.30 9.05
C GLN A 7 5.80 -15.85 7.63
N LEU A 8 4.76 -16.68 7.40
CA LEU A 8 4.45 -17.21 6.08
C LEU A 8 4.06 -16.10 5.08
N LEU A 9 3.28 -15.11 5.52
CA LEU A 9 2.94 -13.92 4.73
C LEU A 9 4.17 -13.12 4.33
N LEU A 10 5.12 -12.92 5.26
CA LEU A 10 6.37 -12.20 4.99
C LEU A 10 7.26 -12.94 3.98
N LEU A 11 7.38 -14.27 4.10
CA LEU A 11 8.14 -15.08 3.16
C LEU A 11 7.52 -15.05 1.77
N TYR A 12 6.20 -15.21 1.67
CA TYR A 12 5.48 -15.09 0.41
C TYR A 12 5.65 -13.70 -0.23
N GLU A 13 5.58 -12.64 0.57
CA GLU A 13 5.81 -11.28 0.08
C GLU A 13 7.23 -11.12 -0.48
N ALA A 14 8.24 -11.63 0.23
CA ALA A 14 9.63 -11.58 -0.21
C ALA A 14 9.85 -12.33 -1.53
N GLU A 15 9.37 -13.57 -1.66
CA GLU A 15 9.45 -14.34 -2.92
C GLU A 15 8.73 -13.62 -4.06
N SER A 16 7.54 -13.07 -3.79
CA SER A 16 6.79 -12.29 -4.76
C SER A 16 7.55 -11.04 -5.19
N VAL A 17 8.31 -10.39 -4.31
CA VAL A 17 9.12 -9.20 -4.66
C VAL A 17 10.29 -9.58 -5.55
N VAL A 18 10.95 -10.71 -5.27
CA VAL A 18 12.06 -11.20 -6.11
C VAL A 18 11.57 -11.50 -7.54
N ARG A 19 10.39 -12.10 -7.68
CA ARG A 19 9.82 -12.43 -9.00
C ARG A 19 9.30 -11.21 -9.74
N GLU A 20 8.73 -10.26 -9.00
CA GLU A 20 8.04 -9.11 -9.56
C GLU A 20 8.38 -7.86 -8.74
N PRO A 21 9.57 -7.29 -8.90
CA PRO A 21 10.02 -6.19 -8.05
C PRO A 21 9.26 -4.89 -8.29
N GLU A 22 8.70 -4.72 -9.48
CA GLU A 22 7.99 -3.51 -9.92
C GLU A 22 6.53 -3.81 -10.27
N MET A 23 5.63 -2.90 -9.89
CA MET A 23 4.21 -2.99 -10.18
C MET A 23 3.63 -1.63 -10.59
N ILE A 24 2.68 -1.65 -11.52
CA ILE A 24 1.81 -0.50 -11.78
C ILE A 24 0.53 -0.69 -10.97
N ILE A 25 0.16 0.33 -10.21
CA ILE A 25 -1.07 0.35 -9.43
C ILE A 25 -1.95 1.51 -9.88
N THR A 26 -3.23 1.24 -10.03
CA THR A 26 -4.27 2.20 -10.41
C THR A 26 -5.31 2.30 -9.30
N GLU A 27 -6.18 3.32 -9.37
CA GLU A 27 -7.25 3.53 -8.37
C GLU A 27 -6.68 3.47 -6.95
N TRP A 28 -5.61 4.24 -6.74
CA TRP A 28 -4.76 4.10 -5.58
C TRP A 28 -5.18 5.06 -4.47
N ALA A 29 -5.15 4.57 -3.24
CA ALA A 29 -5.25 5.38 -2.03
C ALA A 29 -4.06 5.11 -1.11
N ILE A 30 -3.78 6.10 -0.25
CA ILE A 30 -2.79 5.98 0.82
C ILE A 30 -3.51 6.10 2.14
N TYR A 31 -3.35 5.10 3.00
CA TYR A 31 -3.90 5.11 4.35
C TYR A 31 -2.79 5.07 5.37
N ASP A 32 -2.87 5.96 6.34
CA ASP A 32 -2.04 5.94 7.53
C ASP A 32 -2.80 5.24 8.66
N VAL A 33 -2.23 4.17 9.20
CA VAL A 33 -2.92 3.30 10.16
C VAL A 33 -2.19 3.24 11.48
N ILE A 34 -2.97 3.12 12.55
CA ILE A 34 -2.49 2.80 13.90
C ILE A 34 -2.96 1.39 14.23
N PHE A 35 -2.04 0.54 14.67
CA PHE A 35 -2.30 -0.85 15.05
C PHE A 35 -2.60 -0.96 16.54
N PHE A 36 -3.14 -2.10 16.96
CA PHE A 36 -3.48 -2.38 18.36
C PHE A 36 -2.29 -2.28 19.32
N ASP A 37 -1.08 -2.58 18.86
CA ASP A 37 0.16 -2.43 19.65
C ASP A 37 0.66 -0.97 19.76
N GLY A 38 -0.06 -0.02 19.16
CA GLY A 38 0.26 1.39 19.15
C GLY A 38 1.25 1.81 18.06
N THR A 39 1.76 0.87 17.25
CA THR A 39 2.61 1.22 16.10
C THR A 39 1.79 1.89 14.99
N GLN A 40 2.47 2.64 14.13
CA GLN A 40 1.85 3.41 13.05
C GLN A 40 2.66 3.29 11.76
N SER A 41 1.98 3.09 10.63
CA SER A 41 2.60 3.12 9.31
C SER A 41 1.62 3.50 8.21
N SER A 42 2.15 4.02 7.10
CA SER A 42 1.36 4.32 5.90
C SER A 42 1.41 3.18 4.89
N HIS A 43 0.28 2.88 4.25
CA HIS A 43 0.11 1.78 3.30
C HIS A 43 -0.56 2.28 2.03
N LEU A 44 -0.04 1.81 0.90
CA LEU A 44 -0.64 2.00 -0.41
C LEU A 44 -1.65 0.87 -0.65
N VAL A 45 -2.84 1.24 -1.12
CA VAL A 45 -3.89 0.32 -1.54
C VAL A 45 -4.35 0.69 -2.95
N GLY A 46 -4.73 -0.29 -3.75
CA GLY A 46 -5.26 -0.06 -5.08
C GLY A 46 -5.29 -1.31 -5.94
N GLN A 47 -5.59 -1.12 -7.22
CA GLN A 47 -5.69 -2.19 -8.20
C GLN A 47 -4.35 -2.41 -8.90
N VAL A 48 -3.75 -3.58 -8.75
CA VAL A 48 -2.59 -3.98 -9.55
C VAL A 48 -3.09 -4.66 -10.83
N LEU A 49 -2.58 -4.19 -11.97
CA LEU A 49 -2.94 -4.74 -13.27
C LEU A 49 -2.76 -6.27 -13.29
N VAL A 50 -3.77 -7.00 -13.79
CA VAL A 50 -3.84 -8.48 -13.84
C VAL A 50 -3.68 -9.25 -12.52
N LYS A 51 -3.64 -8.57 -11.37
CA LYS A 51 -3.45 -9.20 -10.04
C LYS A 51 -4.53 -8.92 -9.01
N GLY A 52 -5.37 -7.92 -9.25
CA GLY A 52 -6.45 -7.58 -8.32
C GLY A 52 -6.09 -6.46 -7.35
N GLU A 53 -6.99 -6.25 -6.40
CA GLU A 53 -6.81 -5.32 -5.29
C GLU A 53 -5.63 -5.77 -4.41
N ARG A 54 -4.84 -4.81 -3.93
CA ARG A 54 -3.68 -5.09 -3.10
C ARG A 54 -3.49 -4.02 -2.04
N VAL A 55 -3.17 -4.47 -0.83
CA VAL A 55 -2.59 -3.65 0.24
C VAL A 55 -1.10 -3.93 0.31
N SER A 56 -0.29 -2.88 0.26
CA SER A 56 1.17 -2.99 0.35
C SER A 56 1.66 -3.09 1.80
N SER A 57 2.91 -3.54 1.99
CA SER A 57 3.64 -3.27 3.22
C SER A 57 3.93 -1.77 3.37
N GLU A 58 4.39 -1.38 4.57
CA GLU A 58 4.67 0.01 4.93
C GLU A 58 5.44 0.77 3.82
N ILE A 59 4.98 1.96 3.49
CA ILE A 59 5.64 2.90 2.59
C ILE A 59 6.92 3.41 3.27
N LYS A 60 8.06 3.23 2.60
CA LYS A 60 9.36 3.73 3.07
C LYS A 60 9.85 4.94 2.31
N GLN A 61 9.55 5.02 1.01
CA GLN A 61 9.97 6.15 0.17
C GLN A 61 8.86 6.52 -0.81
N PHE A 62 8.78 7.82 -1.09
CA PHE A 62 7.84 8.39 -2.04
C PHE A 62 8.55 9.44 -2.89
N PHE A 63 8.48 9.24 -4.20
CA PHE A 63 9.09 10.08 -5.24
C PHE A 63 7.97 10.68 -6.08
N PRO A 64 7.41 11.84 -5.69
CA PRO A 64 6.25 12.44 -6.35
C PRO A 64 6.50 12.77 -7.83
N GLU A 65 7.72 13.18 -8.16
CA GLU A 65 8.15 13.54 -9.51
C GLU A 65 8.16 12.34 -10.47
N ARG A 66 8.34 11.14 -9.92
CA ARG A 66 8.28 9.86 -10.65
C ARG A 66 6.98 9.11 -10.41
N LYS A 67 6.05 9.67 -9.62
CA LYS A 67 4.85 8.97 -9.14
C LYS A 67 5.17 7.57 -8.61
N THR A 68 6.23 7.45 -7.82
CA THR A 68 6.79 6.15 -7.40
C THR A 68 6.81 6.01 -5.89
N ILE A 69 6.44 4.83 -5.39
CA ILE A 69 6.50 4.45 -3.98
C ILE A 69 7.38 3.22 -3.84
N ILE A 70 8.23 3.19 -2.81
CA ILE A 70 9.00 2.00 -2.41
C ILE A 70 8.56 1.59 -1.01
N THR A 71 8.27 0.30 -0.83
CA THR A 71 7.73 -0.24 0.43
C THR A 71 8.80 -1.00 1.21
N ARG A 72 8.49 -1.35 2.46
CA ARG A 72 9.37 -2.12 3.36
C ARG A 72 9.84 -3.43 2.74
N SER A 73 9.00 -4.10 1.94
CA SER A 73 9.39 -5.33 1.25
C SER A 73 10.35 -5.12 0.09
N GLY A 74 10.66 -3.87 -0.28
CA GLY A 74 11.52 -3.52 -1.42
C GLY A 74 10.76 -3.42 -2.73
N ARG A 75 9.43 -3.57 -2.73
CA ARG A 75 8.60 -3.44 -3.93
C ARG A 75 8.50 -1.99 -4.37
N THR A 76 8.66 -1.77 -5.67
CA THR A 76 8.46 -0.48 -6.31
C THR A 76 7.08 -0.43 -6.97
N TYR A 77 6.25 0.54 -6.56
CA TYR A 77 4.95 0.81 -7.16
C TYR A 77 5.01 2.10 -7.97
N ARG A 78 4.59 2.03 -9.23
CA ARG A 78 4.33 3.19 -10.09
C ARG A 78 2.84 3.51 -10.03
N LEU A 79 2.52 4.71 -9.56
CA LEU A 79 1.15 5.21 -9.42
C LEU A 79 0.64 5.69 -10.79
N ALA A 80 -0.43 5.06 -11.26
CA ALA A 80 -1.10 5.38 -12.51
C ALA A 80 -2.59 5.67 -12.28
N GLY A 81 -3.22 6.33 -13.25
CA GLY A 81 -4.63 6.71 -13.14
C GLY A 81 -4.90 7.77 -12.07
N LEU A 82 -6.16 7.87 -11.68
CA LEU A 82 -6.62 8.83 -10.68
C LEU A 82 -6.39 8.29 -9.25
N PRO A 83 -6.10 9.19 -8.29
CA PRO A 83 -6.12 8.85 -6.87
C PRO A 83 -7.56 8.58 -6.39
N GLY A 84 -7.69 7.73 -5.37
CA GLY A 84 -8.95 7.26 -4.81
C GLY A 84 -9.27 5.83 -5.22
N THR A 85 -10.03 5.12 -4.37
CA THR A 85 -10.39 3.71 -4.57
C THR A 85 -11.86 3.60 -4.94
N ASN A 86 -12.17 2.89 -6.03
CA ASN A 86 -13.55 2.65 -6.47
C ASN A 86 -14.04 1.20 -6.20
N TYR A 87 -13.25 0.38 -5.50
CA TYR A 87 -13.58 -1.02 -5.24
C TYR A 87 -14.34 -1.20 -3.91
N ASN A 88 -14.94 -2.37 -3.71
CA ASN A 88 -15.86 -2.73 -2.62
C ASN A 88 -15.24 -2.74 -1.20
N GLY A 89 -13.96 -2.38 -1.06
CA GLY A 89 -13.22 -2.34 0.20
C GLY A 89 -12.84 -3.71 0.78
N GLU A 90 -13.17 -4.84 0.15
CA GLU A 90 -13.10 -6.14 0.82
C GLU A 90 -11.67 -6.54 1.22
N VAL A 91 -10.67 -6.39 0.33
CA VAL A 91 -9.28 -6.73 0.69
C VAL A 91 -8.76 -5.78 1.76
N TRP A 92 -9.09 -4.48 1.67
CA TRP A 92 -8.74 -3.52 2.70
C TRP A 92 -9.36 -3.82 4.08
N GLU A 93 -10.66 -4.11 4.14
CA GLU A 93 -11.35 -4.45 5.38
C GLU A 93 -10.80 -5.74 6.00
N ASN A 94 -10.60 -6.78 5.19
CA ASN A 94 -9.99 -8.02 5.62
C ASN A 94 -8.56 -7.81 6.14
N TRP A 95 -7.77 -6.98 5.44
CA TRP A 95 -6.42 -6.64 5.87
C TRP A 95 -6.42 -5.93 7.22
N LYS A 96 -7.27 -4.92 7.44
CA LYS A 96 -7.39 -4.23 8.73
C LYS A 96 -7.70 -5.21 9.88
N ASN A 97 -8.58 -6.19 9.63
CA ASN A 97 -8.94 -7.20 10.62
C ASN A 97 -7.75 -8.12 10.96
N VAL A 98 -7.03 -8.61 9.96
CA VAL A 98 -5.86 -9.49 10.15
C VAL A 98 -4.73 -8.78 10.90
N TYR A 99 -4.47 -7.51 10.57
CA TYR A 99 -3.40 -6.71 11.16
C TYR A 99 -3.82 -5.91 12.40
N GLN A 100 -5.06 -6.07 12.87
CA GLN A 100 -5.58 -5.41 14.07
C GLN A 100 -5.45 -3.88 14.03
N VAL A 101 -5.84 -3.29 12.90
CA VAL A 101 -5.89 -1.83 12.74
C VAL A 101 -7.00 -1.25 13.63
N VAL A 102 -6.65 -0.25 14.44
CA VAL A 102 -7.59 0.42 15.35
C VAL A 102 -8.00 1.81 14.89
N ARG A 103 -7.16 2.47 14.09
CA ARG A 103 -7.46 3.77 13.45
C ARG A 103 -6.86 3.83 12.07
N CYS A 104 -7.52 4.56 11.18
CA CYS A 104 -7.09 4.80 9.81
C CYS A 104 -7.38 6.25 9.44
N LYS A 105 -6.42 6.91 8.78
CA LYS A 105 -6.57 8.22 8.15
C LYS A 105 -6.25 8.09 6.66
N ASP A 106 -7.15 8.59 5.82
CA ASP A 106 -6.91 8.72 4.38
C ASP A 106 -5.95 9.90 4.12
N LEU A 107 -4.82 9.62 3.45
CA LEU A 107 -3.79 10.57 3.04
C LEU A 107 -3.71 10.75 1.51
N THR A 108 -4.68 10.22 0.78
CA THR A 108 -4.67 10.18 -0.69
C THR A 108 -4.58 11.59 -1.30
N ASN A 109 -5.27 12.55 -0.68
CA ASN A 109 -5.23 13.94 -1.13
C ASN A 109 -3.85 14.58 -0.91
N GLU A 110 -3.22 14.36 0.24
CA GLU A 110 -1.89 14.87 0.55
C GLU A 110 -0.83 14.35 -0.42
N TYR A 111 -0.88 13.05 -0.76
CA TYR A 111 0.05 12.46 -1.73
C TYR A 111 -0.21 12.94 -3.16
N SER A 112 -1.48 13.01 -3.57
CA SER A 112 -1.83 13.49 -4.92
C SER A 112 -1.52 14.97 -5.11
N GLN A 113 -1.67 15.81 -4.08
CA GLN A 113 -1.25 17.21 -4.11
C GLN A 113 0.26 17.34 -4.30
N LYS A 114 1.07 16.57 -3.56
CA LYS A 114 2.54 16.56 -3.74
C LYS A 114 2.95 16.22 -5.18
N ILE A 115 2.28 15.24 -5.81
CA ILE A 115 2.51 14.90 -7.22
C ILE A 115 2.18 16.08 -8.13
N ARG A 116 1.02 16.72 -7.93
CA ARG A 116 0.60 17.87 -8.74
C ARG A 116 1.57 19.05 -8.59
N THR A 117 2.02 19.34 -7.37
CA THR A 117 2.92 20.46 -7.09
C THR A 117 4.29 20.33 -7.76
N VAL A 118 4.81 19.12 -7.95
CA VAL A 118 6.13 18.92 -8.58
C VAL A 118 6.09 18.74 -10.10
N LEU A 119 4.89 18.52 -10.67
CA LEU A 119 4.71 18.33 -12.11
C LEU A 119 4.12 19.57 -12.82
N ASN A 120 3.65 20.55 -12.06
CA ASN A 120 3.19 21.85 -12.52
C ASN A 120 4.30 22.89 -12.36
#